data_AF-A0A091JVN3-F1
#
_entry.id   AF-A0A091JVN3-F1
#
_cell.length_a   1.000
_cell.length_b   1.000
_cell.length_c   1.000
_cell.angle_alpha   90.00
_cell.angle_beta   90.00
_cell.angle_gamma   90.00
#
_symmetry.space_group_name_H-M   'P 1'
#
loop_
_entity.id
_entity.type
_entity.pdbx_description
1 polymer ?
#
loop_
_entity_poly.entity_id
_entity_poly.type
_entity_poly.pdbx_seq_one_letter_code
_entity_poly.pdbx_strand_id
1 'polypeptide(L)'
;DALKLLQEKQKGKLGELKPMVSPVAPQPTAVPSAAQATSVTSAYPRPAVPPVSTPGQPAALGTFTEIPASNIRRVIAKRLTESKTTIPHAYAAADCDIDAILKLRDELAKVIVAFFLFADDIKVSVNDFIIKATAVTLKQMPDVNAAWDGEVCRQLQSIDISIAVATDRGLITPIIKDVAAKGITEIAASAKALAKKARDGKLLPEEYQGGSFR
;
A
#
# COMPACT_ATOMS: atom_id res chain seq x y z
N ASP A 1 32.09 8.36 -12.88
CA ASP A 1 32.58 7.68 -11.66
C ASP A 1 31.69 6.58 -11.05
N ALA A 2 30.62 6.10 -11.71
CA ALA A 2 29.86 4.94 -11.22
C ALA A 2 30.48 3.58 -11.62
N LEU A 3 31.20 3.54 -12.75
CA LEU A 3 31.85 2.34 -13.28
C LEU A 3 33.05 1.86 -12.45
N LYS A 4 33.75 2.80 -11.79
CA LYS A 4 34.95 2.49 -10.99
C LYS A 4 34.60 1.77 -9.68
N LEU A 5 33.47 2.13 -9.07
CA LEU A 5 32.93 1.50 -7.85
C LEU A 5 32.42 0.07 -8.08
N LEU A 6 31.94 -0.24 -9.29
CA LEU A 6 31.55 -1.60 -9.65
C LEU A 6 32.77 -2.53 -9.88
N GLN A 7 33.86 -1.98 -10.41
CA GLN A 7 35.11 -2.73 -10.62
C GLN A 7 35.85 -3.04 -9.32
N GLU A 8 35.85 -2.13 -8.34
CA GLU A 8 36.42 -2.40 -7.01
C GLU A 8 35.63 -3.46 -6.23
N LYS A 9 34.30 -3.50 -6.38
CA LYS A 9 33.43 -4.50 -5.75
C LYS A 9 33.57 -5.89 -6.38
N GLN A 10 33.96 -5.97 -7.66
CA GLN A 10 34.25 -7.24 -8.35
C GLN A 10 35.65 -7.78 -8.08
N LYS A 11 36.62 -6.92 -7.72
CA LYS A 11 37.99 -7.33 -7.40
C LYS A 11 38.12 -7.97 -6.01
N GLY A 12 37.12 -7.79 -5.14
CA GLY A 12 37.09 -8.29 -3.77
C GLY A 12 36.19 -9.50 -3.55
N LYS A 13 36.44 -10.63 -4.21
CA LYS A 13 35.89 -11.93 -3.81
C LYS A 13 36.87 -13.06 -4.13
N LEU A 14 37.58 -13.56 -3.11
CA LEU A 14 37.58 -14.99 -2.75
C LEU A 14 38.37 -15.22 -1.45
N GLY A 15 37.72 -15.86 -0.48
CA GLY A 15 38.31 -16.39 0.74
C GLY A 15 37.26 -17.27 1.41
N GLU A 16 37.43 -18.58 1.31
CA GLU A 16 36.49 -19.66 1.64
C GLU A 16 35.92 -19.62 3.06
N LEU A 17 34.64 -20.00 3.19
CA LEU A 17 34.15 -20.70 4.38
C LEU A 17 33.34 -21.93 3.94
N LYS A 18 33.93 -23.09 4.23
CA LYS A 18 33.45 -24.45 4.00
C LYS A 18 32.35 -24.82 5.01
N PRO A 19 31.40 -25.73 4.68
CA PRO A 19 30.26 -26.03 5.54
C PRO A 19 30.65 -26.98 6.67
N MET A 20 30.16 -26.69 7.88
CA MET A 20 30.25 -27.63 9.01
C MET A 20 28.86 -28.16 9.35
N VAL A 21 28.79 -29.48 9.47
CA VAL A 21 27.61 -30.33 9.58
C VAL A 21 27.50 -30.84 11.03
N SER A 22 26.27 -30.75 11.60
CA SER A 22 25.66 -31.62 12.63
C SER A 22 26.19 -31.60 14.09
N PRO A 23 25.37 -31.97 15.13
CA PRO A 23 24.36 -33.03 15.09
C PRO A 23 22.96 -32.77 15.68
N VAL A 24 22.05 -33.60 15.14
CA VAL A 24 20.67 -33.91 15.52
C VAL A 24 20.60 -34.54 16.91
N ALA A 25 19.54 -34.21 17.68
CA ALA A 25 19.01 -35.01 18.79
C ALA A 25 17.51 -34.69 18.98
N PRO A 26 16.69 -35.56 19.61
CA PRO A 26 15.84 -36.52 18.90
C PRO A 26 14.32 -36.26 19.09
N GLN A 27 13.51 -36.83 18.19
CA GLN A 27 12.07 -37.02 18.40
C GLN A 27 11.81 -37.90 19.65
N PRO A 28 10.75 -37.66 20.44
CA PRO A 28 10.22 -38.67 21.34
C PRO A 28 8.95 -39.32 20.74
N THR A 29 9.07 -40.59 20.38
CA THR A 29 7.96 -41.54 20.29
C THR A 29 7.56 -42.06 21.67
N ALA A 30 6.25 -42.24 21.83
CA ALA A 30 5.54 -43.18 22.71
C ALA A 30 5.53 -42.95 24.25
N VAL A 31 4.31 -43.05 24.76
CA VAL A 31 3.82 -42.95 26.14
C VAL A 31 4.29 -44.17 26.97
N PRO A 32 4.48 -44.02 28.30
CA PRO A 32 3.55 -44.72 29.19
C PRO A 32 3.01 -43.87 30.35
N SER A 33 1.86 -44.37 30.81
CA SER A 33 0.91 -43.95 31.83
C SER A 33 1.43 -43.75 33.27
N ALA A 34 0.71 -42.86 33.97
CA ALA A 34 0.25 -42.89 35.37
C ALA A 34 1.02 -42.18 36.51
N ALA A 35 0.20 -41.45 37.30
CA ALA A 35 0.31 -41.02 38.70
C ALA A 35 1.29 -39.85 39.02
N GLN A 36 0.93 -38.75 39.69
CA GLN A 36 -0.23 -38.38 40.51
C GLN A 36 -0.42 -36.85 40.51
N ALA A 37 -1.67 -36.43 40.67
CA ALA A 37 -2.11 -35.06 40.85
C ALA A 37 -1.91 -34.60 42.32
N THR A 38 -1.61 -33.31 42.49
CA THR A 38 -2.01 -32.55 43.69
C THR A 38 -2.89 -31.39 43.27
N SER A 39 -4.16 -31.53 43.59
CA SER A 39 -5.25 -30.58 43.40
C SER A 39 -5.15 -29.39 44.36
N VAL A 40 -5.17 -28.18 43.83
CA VAL A 40 -5.62 -27.00 44.58
C VAL A 40 -7.07 -26.70 44.20
N THR A 41 -7.97 -26.88 45.17
CA THR A 41 -9.41 -26.65 45.04
C THR A 41 -9.68 -25.15 45.04
N SER A 42 -10.09 -24.60 43.89
CA SER A 42 -10.70 -23.26 43.81
C SER A 42 -12.22 -23.42 43.77
N ALA A 43 -12.90 -22.85 44.78
CA ALA A 43 -14.33 -22.98 45.05
C ALA A 43 -15.18 -21.94 44.30
N TYR A 44 -14.95 -21.75 43.00
CA TYR A 44 -15.86 -20.98 42.14
C TYR A 44 -16.32 -21.84 40.97
N PRO A 45 -17.64 -22.01 40.74
CA PRO A 45 -18.13 -22.67 39.54
C PRO A 45 -17.76 -21.79 38.34
N ARG A 46 -16.69 -22.18 37.63
CA ARG A 46 -16.37 -21.63 36.32
C ARG A 46 -17.46 -22.11 35.36
N PRO A 47 -18.22 -21.22 34.70
CA PRO A 47 -19.15 -21.64 33.65
C PRO A 47 -18.41 -22.47 32.61
N ALA A 48 -18.92 -23.66 32.30
CA ALA A 48 -18.25 -24.66 31.45
C ALA A 48 -18.18 -24.27 29.96
N VAL A 49 -18.65 -23.08 29.61
CA VAL A 49 -18.57 -22.54 28.24
C VAL A 49 -18.23 -21.05 28.37
N PRO A 50 -17.08 -20.57 27.85
CA PRO A 50 -16.91 -19.14 27.69
C PRO A 50 -18.04 -18.63 26.78
N PRO A 51 -18.68 -17.48 27.07
CA PRO A 51 -19.64 -16.91 26.14
C PRO A 51 -18.97 -16.79 24.77
N VAL A 52 -19.61 -17.37 23.76
CA VAL A 52 -19.16 -17.25 22.38
C VAL A 52 -19.25 -15.77 22.02
N SER A 53 -18.12 -15.08 22.06
CA SER A 53 -18.00 -13.73 21.54
C SER A 53 -18.22 -13.79 20.03
N THR A 54 -19.44 -13.57 19.56
CA THR A 54 -19.68 -13.29 18.15
C THR A 54 -19.03 -11.94 17.82
N PRO A 55 -18.08 -11.88 16.87
CA PRO A 55 -17.49 -10.61 16.47
C PRO A 55 -18.59 -9.65 16.00
N GLY A 56 -18.73 -8.51 16.67
CA GLY A 56 -19.63 -7.43 16.25
C GLY A 56 -20.97 -7.31 16.99
N GLN A 57 -21.22 -8.08 18.06
CA GLN A 57 -22.44 -7.93 18.85
C GLN A 57 -22.13 -7.52 20.30
N PRO A 58 -22.45 -6.28 20.72
CA PRO A 58 -22.28 -5.86 22.11
C PRO A 58 -23.22 -6.63 23.05
N ALA A 59 -22.74 -6.85 24.27
CA ALA A 59 -23.33 -7.78 25.23
C ALA A 59 -24.70 -7.39 25.80
N ALA A 60 -25.13 -6.12 25.66
CA ALA A 60 -26.40 -5.64 26.22
C ALA A 60 -27.01 -4.47 25.44
N LEU A 61 -28.34 -4.50 25.28
CA LEU A 61 -29.15 -3.40 24.74
C LEU A 61 -28.94 -2.13 25.59
N GLY A 62 -28.71 -0.99 24.93
CA GLY A 62 -28.51 0.32 25.59
C GLY A 62 -27.05 0.68 25.93
N THR A 63 -26.09 -0.19 25.67
CA THR A 63 -24.66 0.09 25.89
C THR A 63 -23.96 0.68 24.65
N PHE A 64 -24.66 0.80 23.53
CA PHE A 64 -24.08 1.19 22.24
C PHE A 64 -25.08 1.98 21.39
N THR A 65 -24.53 2.76 20.45
CA THR A 65 -25.30 3.45 19.42
C THR A 65 -25.01 2.79 18.07
N GLU A 66 -26.06 2.42 17.35
CA GLU A 66 -25.94 1.89 16.00
C GLU A 66 -25.85 3.03 14.98
N ILE A 67 -24.79 3.04 14.19
CA ILE A 67 -24.62 3.97 13.09
C ILE A 67 -24.72 3.17 11.79
N PRO A 68 -25.79 3.32 10.99
CA PRO A 68 -25.95 2.57 9.76
C PRO A 68 -24.85 2.95 8.76
N ALA A 69 -24.16 1.96 8.20
CA ALA A 69 -23.18 2.19 7.15
C ALA A 69 -23.87 2.58 5.83
N SER A 70 -23.33 3.58 5.13
CA SER A 70 -23.74 3.89 3.76
C SER A 70 -23.36 2.76 2.80
N ASN A 71 -24.03 2.69 1.64
CA ASN A 71 -23.67 1.71 0.60
C ASN A 71 -22.20 1.81 0.18
N ILE A 72 -21.69 3.03 0.00
CA ILE A 72 -20.28 3.30 -0.35
C ILE A 72 -19.36 2.72 0.74
N ARG A 73 -19.66 2.98 2.02
CA ARG A 73 -18.86 2.46 3.13
C ARG A 73 -18.87 0.94 3.19
N ARG A 74 -20.02 0.30 2.94
CA ARG A 74 -20.13 -1.17 2.85
C ARG A 74 -19.25 -1.75 1.75
N VAL A 75 -19.27 -1.16 0.55
CA VAL A 75 -18.45 -1.62 -0.57
C VAL A 75 -16.96 -1.47 -0.25
N ILE A 76 -16.54 -0.33 0.29
CA ILE A 76 -15.15 -0.10 0.69
C ILE A 76 -14.70 -1.13 1.72
N ALA A 77 -15.51 -1.37 2.77
CA ALA A 77 -15.21 -2.36 3.80
C ALA A 77 -15.03 -3.76 3.20
N LYS A 78 -15.94 -4.19 2.31
CA LYS A 78 -15.83 -5.47 1.61
C LYS A 78 -14.53 -5.59 0.82
N ARG A 79 -14.15 -4.56 0.05
CA ARG A 79 -12.93 -4.56 -0.79
C ARG A 79 -11.64 -4.54 0.03
N LEU A 80 -11.62 -3.79 1.13
CA LEU A 80 -10.46 -3.75 2.03
C LEU A 80 -10.27 -5.11 2.72
N THR A 81 -11.35 -5.73 3.19
CA THR A 81 -11.29 -7.08 3.78
C THR A 81 -10.82 -8.10 2.75
N GLU A 82 -11.40 -8.12 1.56
CA GLU A 82 -11.01 -9.01 0.46
C GLU A 82 -9.52 -8.88 0.13
N SER A 83 -9.01 -7.65 -0.06
CA SER A 83 -7.60 -7.40 -0.30
C SER A 83 -6.72 -7.94 0.83
N LYS A 84 -7.08 -7.65 2.09
CA LYS A 84 -6.24 -7.99 3.24
C LYS A 84 -6.21 -9.48 3.56
N THR A 85 -7.26 -10.22 3.20
CA THR A 85 -7.34 -11.67 3.43
C THR A 85 -6.78 -12.49 2.28
N THR A 86 -6.82 -11.98 1.04
CA THR A 86 -6.40 -12.74 -0.15
C THR A 86 -4.95 -12.48 -0.55
N ILE A 87 -4.41 -11.29 -0.26
CA ILE A 87 -3.06 -10.89 -0.67
C ILE A 87 -2.11 -11.00 0.54
N PRO A 88 -1.00 -11.76 0.45
CA PRO A 88 0.03 -11.78 1.49
C PRO A 88 0.84 -10.47 1.43
N HIS A 89 0.51 -9.54 2.33
CA HIS A 89 1.16 -8.23 2.36
C HIS A 89 2.52 -8.29 3.05
N ALA A 90 3.55 -7.76 2.39
CA ALA A 90 4.82 -7.39 3.01
C ALA A 90 4.97 -5.86 2.99
N TYR A 91 5.71 -5.33 3.96
CA TYR A 91 5.92 -3.90 4.12
C TYR A 91 7.41 -3.58 4.03
N ALA A 92 7.75 -2.52 3.30
CA ALA A 92 9.10 -1.98 3.22
C ALA A 92 9.02 -0.46 3.42
N ALA A 93 10.05 0.10 4.05
CA ALA A 93 10.18 1.53 4.28
C ALA A 93 11.62 1.96 3.95
N ALA A 94 11.76 3.17 3.44
CA ALA A 94 13.03 3.82 3.16
C ALA A 94 12.90 5.32 3.43
N ASP A 95 13.97 5.92 3.94
CA ASP A 95 14.06 7.37 4.11
C ASP A 95 14.63 7.99 2.83
N CYS A 96 14.01 9.07 2.37
CA CYS A 96 14.39 9.78 1.15
C CYS A 96 14.58 11.28 1.45
N ASP A 97 15.72 11.83 1.03
CA ASP A 97 15.94 13.27 1.05
C ASP A 97 15.16 13.94 -0.09
N ILE A 98 14.40 14.98 0.25
CA ILE A 98 13.55 15.74 -0.68
C ILE A 98 14.01 17.19 -0.88
N ASP A 99 15.14 17.60 -0.28
CA ASP A 99 15.62 18.99 -0.33
C ASP A 99 15.84 19.49 -1.77
N ALA A 100 16.39 18.62 -2.63
CA ALA A 100 16.58 18.93 -4.04
C ALA A 100 15.25 19.11 -4.78
N ILE A 101 14.22 18.33 -4.42
CA ILE A 101 12.88 18.40 -5.03
C ILE A 101 12.21 19.71 -4.62
N LEU A 102 12.35 20.12 -3.36
CA LEU A 102 11.79 21.38 -2.87
C LEU A 102 12.40 22.59 -3.59
N LYS A 103 13.74 22.61 -3.76
CA LYS A 103 14.42 23.65 -4.53
C LYS A 103 13.96 23.69 -5.99
N LEU A 104 13.87 22.53 -6.64
CA LEU A 104 13.39 22.42 -8.01
C LEU A 104 11.94 22.90 -8.16
N ARG A 105 11.09 22.62 -7.17
CA ARG A 105 9.70 23.10 -7.15
C ARG A 105 9.64 24.63 -7.14
N ASP A 106 10.49 25.28 -6.34
CA ASP A 106 10.53 26.74 -6.25
C ASP A 106 11.06 27.38 -7.54
N GLU A 107 12.03 26.75 -8.20
CA GLU A 107 12.51 27.17 -9.53
C GLU A 107 11.42 27.01 -10.60
N LEU A 108 10.74 25.86 -10.63
CA LEU A 108 9.65 25.61 -11.57
C LEU A 108 8.47 26.57 -11.35
N ALA A 109 8.16 26.90 -10.10
CA ALA A 109 7.14 27.90 -9.80
C ALA A 109 7.49 29.27 -10.40
N LYS A 110 8.75 29.72 -10.29
CA LYS A 110 9.22 30.98 -10.90
C LYS A 110 9.14 30.93 -12.42
N VAL A 111 9.56 29.83 -13.04
CA VAL A 111 9.54 29.67 -14.50
C VAL A 111 8.11 29.65 -15.03
N ILE A 112 7.19 28.94 -14.38
CA ILE A 112 5.77 28.88 -14.78
C ILE A 112 5.15 30.27 -14.73
N VAL A 113 5.37 31.03 -13.65
CA VAL A 113 4.88 32.41 -13.51
C VAL A 113 5.49 33.34 -14.57
N ALA A 114 6.78 33.18 -14.87
CA ALA A 114 7.46 34.02 -15.85
C ALA A 114 7.06 33.75 -17.31
N PHE A 115 6.83 32.48 -17.67
CA PHE A 115 6.59 32.07 -19.06
C PHE A 115 5.10 32.01 -19.42
N PHE A 116 4.25 31.76 -18.42
CA PHE A 116 2.81 31.66 -18.60
C PHE A 116 2.11 32.69 -17.70
N LEU A 117 2.03 33.94 -18.19
CA LEU A 117 1.32 35.10 -17.58
C LEU A 117 -0.15 34.83 -17.18
N PHE A 118 -0.71 33.68 -17.53
CA PHE A 118 -2.08 33.25 -17.23
C PHE A 118 -2.18 31.86 -16.55
N ALA A 119 -1.06 31.23 -16.18
CA ALA A 119 -1.06 29.91 -15.54
C ALA A 119 -0.96 29.96 -14.01
N ASP A 120 -1.49 31.02 -13.39
CA ASP A 120 -1.56 31.16 -11.93
C ASP A 120 -2.25 29.96 -11.22
N ASP A 121 -2.99 29.14 -11.96
CA ASP A 121 -3.76 28.04 -11.42
C ASP A 121 -3.01 26.69 -11.35
N ILE A 122 -1.87 26.51 -12.06
CA ILE A 122 -1.12 25.24 -12.05
C ILE A 122 0.02 25.30 -11.03
N LYS A 123 -0.31 25.05 -9.77
CA LYS A 123 0.68 24.82 -8.71
C LYS A 123 1.12 23.35 -8.72
N VAL A 124 2.39 23.11 -9.04
CA VAL A 124 3.03 21.80 -8.91
C VAL A 124 3.25 21.48 -7.43
N SER A 125 2.74 20.34 -6.99
CA SER A 125 2.89 19.81 -5.64
C SER A 125 4.04 18.81 -5.56
N VAL A 126 4.55 18.56 -4.35
CA VAL A 126 5.51 17.46 -4.09
C VAL A 126 4.94 16.11 -4.55
N ASN A 127 3.62 15.92 -4.40
CA ASN A 127 2.93 14.70 -4.83
C ASN A 127 3.11 14.43 -6.34
N ASP A 128 3.18 15.47 -7.18
CA ASP A 128 3.31 15.30 -8.64
C ASP A 128 4.70 14.77 -9.02
N PHE A 129 5.73 15.15 -8.28
CA PHE A 129 7.08 14.56 -8.42
C PHE A 129 7.09 13.10 -7.99
N ILE A 130 6.40 12.75 -6.90
CA ILE A 130 6.30 11.37 -6.43
C ILE A 130 5.59 10.52 -7.48
N ILE A 131 4.46 10.99 -8.01
CA ILE A 131 3.72 10.31 -9.09
C ILE A 131 4.62 10.09 -10.31
N LYS A 132 5.37 11.11 -10.73
CA LYS A 132 6.28 10.99 -11.88
C LYS A 132 7.42 10.02 -11.60
N ALA A 133 8.03 10.09 -10.42
CA ALA A 133 9.12 9.20 -10.01
C ALA A 133 8.64 7.75 -9.97
N THR A 134 7.47 7.48 -9.37
CA THR A 134 6.85 6.15 -9.34
C THR A 134 6.60 5.63 -10.76
N ALA A 135 6.07 6.46 -11.67
CA ALA A 135 5.85 6.02 -13.05
C ALA A 135 7.14 5.66 -13.79
N VAL A 136 8.22 6.42 -13.57
CA VAL A 136 9.55 6.10 -14.14
C VAL A 136 10.09 4.79 -13.56
N THR A 137 9.93 4.58 -12.26
CA THR A 137 10.35 3.35 -11.57
C THR A 137 9.57 2.13 -12.06
N LEU A 138 8.25 2.24 -12.22
CA LEU A 138 7.42 1.16 -12.77
C LEU A 138 7.81 0.77 -14.20
N LYS A 139 8.31 1.74 -14.99
CA LYS A 139 8.85 1.46 -16.32
C LYS A 139 10.18 0.69 -16.27
N GLN A 140 11.00 0.93 -15.25
CA GLN A 140 12.27 0.23 -15.04
C GLN A 140 12.09 -1.16 -14.39
N MET A 141 11.04 -1.33 -13.59
CA MET A 141 10.69 -2.56 -12.88
C MET A 141 9.27 -3.02 -13.25
N PRO A 142 9.08 -3.63 -14.44
CA PRO A 142 7.76 -4.04 -14.92
C PRO A 142 7.10 -5.12 -14.05
N ASP A 143 7.88 -5.89 -13.29
CA ASP A 143 7.36 -6.92 -12.37
C ASP A 143 6.49 -6.32 -11.24
N VAL A 144 6.71 -5.05 -10.91
CA VAL A 144 5.89 -4.33 -9.92
C VAL A 144 4.56 -3.85 -10.55
N ASN A 145 4.54 -3.60 -11.85
CA ASN A 145 3.35 -3.18 -12.58
C ASN A 145 2.59 -4.39 -13.14
N ALA A 146 2.11 -5.27 -12.25
CA ALA A 146 1.45 -6.50 -12.63
C ALA A 146 0.20 -6.80 -11.80
N ALA A 147 -0.72 -7.58 -12.38
CA ALA A 147 -1.93 -8.05 -11.74
C ALA A 147 -1.92 -9.58 -11.64
N TRP A 148 -2.33 -10.10 -10.49
CA TRP A 148 -2.48 -11.53 -10.24
C TRP A 148 -3.95 -11.93 -10.37
N ASP A 149 -4.27 -12.91 -11.21
CA ASP A 149 -5.66 -13.40 -11.38
C ASP A 149 -5.95 -14.75 -10.69
N GLY A 150 -4.96 -15.31 -9.99
CA GLY A 150 -5.05 -16.63 -9.35
C GLY A 150 -4.24 -17.72 -10.07
N GLU A 151 -4.08 -17.60 -11.39
CA GLU A 151 -3.35 -18.58 -12.21
C GLU A 151 -2.14 -17.95 -12.89
N VAL A 152 -2.29 -16.71 -13.36
CA VAL A 152 -1.24 -16.01 -14.10
C VAL A 152 -0.96 -14.63 -13.53
N CYS A 153 0.31 -14.24 -13.61
CA CYS A 153 0.76 -12.88 -13.38
C CYS A 153 0.74 -12.11 -14.72
N ARG A 154 -0.12 -11.11 -14.82
CA ARG A 154 -0.30 -10.27 -16.02
C ARG A 154 0.46 -8.96 -15.83
N GLN A 155 1.58 -8.81 -16.53
CA GLN A 155 2.28 -7.52 -16.58
C GLN A 155 1.50 -6.52 -17.42
N LEU A 156 1.35 -5.29 -16.90
CA LEU A 156 0.60 -4.21 -17.53
C LEU A 156 1.55 -3.32 -18.33
N GLN A 157 1.18 -3.04 -19.58
CA GLN A 157 1.96 -2.15 -20.45
C GLN A 157 1.71 -0.68 -20.17
N SER A 158 0.47 -0.32 -19.80
CA SER A 158 0.13 1.03 -19.35
C SER A 158 0.50 1.23 -17.88
N ILE A 159 0.97 2.43 -17.57
CA ILE A 159 1.30 2.84 -16.20
C ILE A 159 0.26 3.87 -15.76
N ASP A 160 -0.76 3.38 -15.08
CA ASP A 160 -1.91 4.14 -14.60
C ASP A 160 -1.86 4.24 -13.07
N ILE A 161 -1.71 5.46 -12.54
CA ILE A 161 -1.54 5.68 -11.09
C ILE A 161 -2.85 6.21 -10.50
N SER A 162 -3.33 5.53 -9.46
CA SER A 162 -4.52 5.95 -8.71
C SER A 162 -4.09 6.83 -7.54
N ILE A 163 -4.82 7.92 -7.30
CA ILE A 163 -4.54 8.85 -6.21
C ILE A 163 -5.69 8.78 -5.21
N ALA A 164 -5.38 8.50 -3.95
CA ALA A 164 -6.36 8.50 -2.88
C ALA A 164 -6.80 9.93 -2.52
N VAL A 165 -8.07 10.25 -2.77
CA VAL A 165 -8.69 11.54 -2.43
C VAL A 165 -9.77 11.32 -1.37
N ALA A 166 -9.56 11.91 -0.20
CA ALA A 166 -10.56 11.93 0.85
C ALA A 166 -11.68 12.95 0.52
N THR A 167 -12.92 12.51 0.67
CA THR A 167 -14.13 13.32 0.51
C THR A 167 -15.05 13.11 1.71
N ASP A 168 -16.04 13.99 1.89
CA ASP A 168 -17.02 13.87 2.99
C ASP A 168 -17.84 12.58 2.92
N ARG A 169 -17.97 12.00 1.71
CA ARG A 169 -18.71 10.75 1.45
C ARG A 169 -17.85 9.50 1.65
N GLY A 170 -16.53 9.66 1.81
CA GLY A 170 -15.57 8.57 1.95
C GLY A 170 -14.33 8.75 1.09
N LEU A 171 -13.53 7.69 0.96
CA LEU A 171 -12.32 7.67 0.15
C LEU A 171 -12.67 7.27 -1.29
N ILE A 172 -12.22 8.05 -2.26
CA ILE A 172 -12.31 7.72 -3.68
C ILE A 172 -10.93 7.80 -4.33
N THR A 173 -10.69 6.97 -5.34
CA THR A 173 -9.36 6.79 -5.95
C THR A 173 -9.41 7.08 -7.45
N PRO A 174 -9.43 8.37 -7.87
CA PRO A 174 -9.29 8.72 -9.28
C PRO A 174 -7.95 8.22 -9.86
N ILE A 175 -7.92 7.98 -11.16
CA ILE A 175 -6.79 7.40 -11.89
C ILE A 175 -6.25 8.40 -12.89
N ILE A 176 -4.94 8.65 -12.84
CA ILE A 176 -4.22 9.32 -13.92
C ILE A 176 -3.69 8.26 -14.87
N LYS A 177 -4.25 8.24 -16.08
CA LYS A 177 -3.84 7.29 -17.13
C LYS A 177 -2.51 7.69 -17.76
N ASP A 178 -1.71 6.68 -18.13
CA ASP A 178 -0.41 6.79 -18.81
C ASP A 178 0.50 7.90 -18.27
N VAL A 179 0.84 7.79 -16.98
CA VAL A 179 1.66 8.78 -16.28
C VAL A 179 3.10 8.82 -16.81
N ALA A 180 3.58 7.70 -17.36
CA ALA A 180 4.93 7.59 -17.89
C ALA A 180 5.17 8.56 -19.06
N ALA A 181 4.17 8.75 -19.92
CA ALA A 181 4.25 9.67 -21.06
C ALA A 181 4.08 11.15 -20.68
N LYS A 182 3.41 11.47 -19.56
CA LYS A 182 3.02 12.83 -19.19
C LYS A 182 4.12 13.65 -18.53
N GLY A 183 4.12 14.97 -18.77
CA GLY A 183 4.96 15.93 -18.05
C GLY A 183 4.49 16.18 -16.61
N ILE A 184 5.36 16.73 -15.75
CA ILE A 184 5.02 17.02 -14.34
C ILE A 184 3.87 18.03 -14.24
N THR A 185 3.86 19.06 -15.10
CA THR A 185 2.79 20.06 -15.15
C THR A 185 1.45 19.47 -15.59
N GLU A 186 1.46 18.55 -16.56
CA GLU A 186 0.26 17.83 -17.01
C GLU A 186 -0.29 16.89 -15.95
N ILE A 187 0.60 16.22 -15.20
CA ILE A 187 0.24 15.40 -14.04
C ILE A 187 -0.43 16.28 -12.98
N ALA A 188 0.17 17.43 -12.63
CA ALA A 188 -0.40 18.36 -11.66
C ALA A 188 -1.79 18.87 -12.07
N ALA A 189 -1.97 19.25 -13.34
CA ALA A 189 -3.26 19.68 -13.88
C ALA A 189 -4.30 18.54 -13.83
N SER A 190 -3.91 17.33 -14.24
CA SER A 190 -4.79 16.15 -14.21
C SER A 190 -5.21 15.77 -12.79
N ALA A 191 -4.25 15.73 -11.86
CA ALA A 191 -4.47 15.43 -10.46
C ALA A 191 -5.45 16.43 -9.82
N LYS A 192 -5.25 17.72 -10.08
CA LYS A 192 -6.12 18.79 -9.57
C LYS A 192 -7.54 18.69 -10.13
N ALA A 193 -7.68 18.47 -11.44
CA ALA A 193 -8.98 18.32 -12.08
C ALA A 193 -9.75 17.11 -11.53
N LEU A 194 -9.08 15.96 -11.41
CA LEU A 194 -9.68 14.74 -10.85
C LEU A 194 -10.01 14.87 -9.36
N ALA A 195 -9.15 15.51 -8.57
CA ALA A 195 -9.41 15.75 -7.16
C ALA A 195 -10.63 16.69 -6.96
N LYS A 196 -10.79 17.70 -7.83
CA LYS A 196 -11.98 18.56 -7.81
C LYS A 196 -13.24 17.77 -8.17
N LYS A 197 -13.22 17.00 -9.26
CA LYS A 197 -14.35 16.12 -9.64
C LYS A 197 -14.69 15.11 -8.54
N ALA A 198 -13.68 14.58 -7.84
CA ALA A 198 -13.84 13.66 -6.74
C ALA A 198 -14.64 14.28 -5.59
N ARG A 199 -14.23 15.48 -5.15
CA ARG A 199 -14.91 16.24 -4.10
C ARG A 199 -16.32 16.64 -4.50
N ASP A 200 -16.51 17.02 -5.77
CA ASP A 200 -17.82 17.38 -6.33
C ASP A 200 -18.73 16.15 -6.55
N GLY A 201 -18.21 14.93 -6.43
CA GLY A 201 -18.95 13.69 -6.68
C GLY A 201 -19.32 13.46 -8.15
N LYS A 202 -18.56 14.05 -9.08
CA LYS A 202 -18.80 14.01 -10.54
C LYS A 202 -17.82 13.10 -11.29
N LEU A 203 -17.11 12.22 -10.57
CA LEU A 203 -16.21 11.25 -11.19
C LEU A 203 -17.01 10.18 -11.95
N LEU A 204 -16.58 9.93 -13.18
CA LEU A 204 -17.11 8.85 -14.00
C LEU A 204 -16.54 7.50 -13.54
N PRO A 205 -17.27 6.37 -13.72
CA PRO A 205 -16.78 5.03 -13.41
C PRO A 205 -15.40 4.72 -13.98
N GLU A 206 -15.15 5.15 -15.22
CA GLU A 206 -13.89 4.95 -15.94
C GLU A 206 -12.70 5.73 -15.36
N GLU A 207 -12.98 6.75 -14.52
CA GLU A 207 -11.96 7.57 -13.88
C GLU A 207 -11.48 6.99 -12.54
N TYR A 208 -12.14 5.96 -11.97
CA TYR A 208 -11.71 5.32 -10.72
C TYR A 208 -11.67 3.78 -10.77
N GLN A 209 -11.92 3.18 -11.94
CA GLN A 209 -11.80 1.74 -12.16
C GLN A 209 -10.63 1.40 -13.10
N GLY A 210 -9.90 0.33 -12.78
CA GLY A 210 -8.84 -0.22 -13.65
C GLY A 210 -7.45 0.37 -13.48
N GLY A 211 -7.19 1.13 -12.41
CA GLY A 211 -5.84 1.65 -12.15
C GLY A 211 -4.83 0.54 -11.89
N SER A 212 -3.60 0.71 -12.38
CA SER A 212 -2.53 -0.28 -12.28
C SER A 212 -1.79 -0.24 -10.94
N PHE A 213 -1.55 0.96 -10.41
CA PHE A 213 -0.79 1.18 -9.18
C PHE A 213 -1.52 2.21 -8.29
N ARG A 214 -1.34 2.12 -6.97
CA ARG A 214 -1.95 3.02 -5.97
C ARG A 214 -0.95 3.48 -4.93
#